data_AF-A0A176E8N9-F1
#
_entry.id   AF-A0A176E8N9-F1
#
_cell.length_a   1.000
_cell.length_b   1.000
_cell.length_c   1.000
_cell.angle_alpha   90.00
_cell.angle_beta   90.00
_cell.angle_gamma   90.00
#
_symmetry.space_group_name_H-M   'P 1'
#
loop_
_entity.id
_entity.type
_entity.pdbx_description
1 polymer ?
#
loop_
_entity_poly.entity_id
_entity_poly.type
_entity_poly.pdbx_seq_one_letter_code
_entity_poly.pdbx_strand_id
1 'polypeptide(L)'
;MTPYVILFLAGLVGVLAALAHILTARAETGNPLLAALLAAGFGFFTAVTIARDGVMPVWVNHTSNLWGIQVWWDLLFALGIACFFVVPRARAQGMAVPLWLLFVAATASIGLLAMVARLFWLERRTTG
;
A
#
# COMPACT_ATOMS: atom_id res chain seq x y z
N MET A 1 18.62 -12.23 17.32
CA MET A 1 17.26 -11.91 16.82
C MET A 1 17.02 -12.72 15.56
N THR A 2 15.82 -13.27 15.35
CA THR A 2 15.56 -14.03 14.12
C THR A 2 15.47 -13.08 12.92
N PRO A 3 15.73 -13.55 11.68
CA PRO A 3 15.56 -12.74 10.48
C PRO A 3 14.15 -12.10 10.37
N TYR A 4 13.12 -12.79 10.85
CA TYR A 4 11.75 -12.26 10.87
C TYR A 4 11.55 -11.07 11.80
N VAL A 5 12.18 -11.09 12.98
CA VAL A 5 12.13 -9.94 13.90
C VAL A 5 12.85 -8.73 13.28
N ILE A 6 13.96 -8.96 12.56
CA ILE A 6 14.66 -7.89 11.83
C ILE A 6 13.76 -7.28 10.76
N LEU A 7 13.11 -8.10 9.93
CA LEU A 7 12.18 -7.62 8.89
C LEU A 7 10.99 -6.87 9.49
N PHE A 8 10.43 -7.35 10.60
CA PHE A 8 9.36 -6.68 11.33
C PHE A 8 9.77 -5.28 11.80
N LEU A 9 10.93 -5.18 12.47
CA LEU A 9 11.43 -3.89 12.97
C LEU A 9 11.82 -2.95 11.82
N ALA A 10 12.39 -3.47 10.74
CA ALA A 10 12.70 -2.67 9.56
C ALA A 10 11.44 -2.05 8.94
N GLY A 11 10.34 -2.82 8.86
CA GLY A 11 9.04 -2.32 8.41
C GLY A 11 8.50 -1.21 9.33
N LEU A 12 8.55 -1.42 10.65
CA LEU A 12 8.13 -0.42 11.62
C LEU A 12 8.94 0.88 11.49
N VAL A 13 10.27 0.79 11.42
CA VAL A 13 11.15 1.95 11.22
C VAL A 13 10.82 2.67 9.92
N GLY A 14 10.57 1.94 8.83
CA GLY A 14 10.17 2.51 7.55
C GLY A 14 8.88 3.33 7.64
N VAL A 15 7.84 2.81 8.32
CA VAL A 15 6.57 3.52 8.52
C VAL A 15 6.77 4.76 9.39
N LEU A 16 7.52 4.65 10.50
CA LEU A 16 7.79 5.79 11.38
C LEU A 16 8.55 6.91 10.65
N ALA A 17 9.53 6.55 9.81
CA ALA A 17 10.24 7.50 8.97
C ALA A 17 9.31 8.18 7.95
N ALA A 18 8.39 7.43 7.33
CA ALA A 18 7.39 7.99 6.41
C ALA A 18 6.44 8.97 7.13
N LEU A 19 5.99 8.64 8.35
CA LEU A 19 5.15 9.53 9.17
C LEU A 19 5.90 10.80 9.56
N ALA A 20 7.17 10.68 9.99
CA ALA A 20 8.01 11.83 10.28
C ALA A 20 8.21 12.74 9.05
N HIS A 21 8.36 12.15 7.86
CA HIS A 21 8.42 12.90 6.62
C HIS A 21 7.09 13.62 6.32
N ILE A 22 5.95 12.94 6.46
CA ILE A 22 4.62 13.54 6.25
C ILE A 22 4.37 14.72 7.21
N LEU A 23 4.78 14.60 8.47
CA LEU A 23 4.62 15.67 9.47
C LEU A 23 5.49 16.90 9.17
N THR A 24 6.60 16.72 8.47
CA THR A 24 7.57 17.80 8.18
C THR A 24 7.45 18.36 6.77
N ALA A 25 6.95 17.57 5.82
CA ALA A 25 6.78 17.97 4.43
C ALA A 25 5.55 18.88 4.26
N ARG A 26 5.71 19.97 3.51
CA ARG A 26 4.63 20.90 3.14
C ARG A 26 4.15 20.73 1.69
N ALA A 27 4.28 19.52 1.14
CA ALA A 27 3.96 19.27 -0.26
C ALA A 27 2.44 19.20 -0.47
N GLU A 28 1.91 20.00 -1.42
CA GLU A 28 0.49 19.99 -1.78
C GLU A 28 0.07 18.69 -2.50
N THR A 29 1.02 18.04 -3.18
CA THR A 29 0.83 16.73 -3.83
C THR A 29 1.93 15.76 -3.38
N GLY A 30 1.58 14.47 -3.28
CA GLY A 30 2.55 13.44 -2.92
C GLY A 30 3.57 13.17 -4.02
N ASN A 31 4.58 12.34 -3.71
CA ASN A 31 5.68 12.02 -4.65
C ASN A 31 5.37 10.74 -5.46
N PRO A 32 5.13 10.84 -6.79
CA PRO A 32 4.79 9.69 -7.61
C PRO A 32 5.93 8.67 -7.71
N LEU A 33 7.19 9.13 -7.74
CA LEU A 33 8.35 8.25 -7.81
C LEU A 33 8.48 7.42 -6.52
N LEU A 34 8.33 8.06 -5.36
CA LEU A 34 8.38 7.36 -4.08
C LEU A 34 7.27 6.30 -3.99
N ALA A 35 6.03 6.65 -4.36
CA ALA A 35 4.92 5.70 -4.35
C ALA A 35 5.15 4.52 -5.32
N ALA A 36 5.71 4.78 -6.50
CA ALA A 36 6.06 3.74 -7.47
C ALA A 36 7.18 2.81 -6.96
N LEU A 37 8.22 3.37 -6.33
CA LEU A 37 9.31 2.59 -5.75
C LEU A 37 8.83 1.71 -4.59
N LEU A 38 7.94 2.22 -3.74
CA LEU A 38 7.33 1.43 -2.67
C LEU A 38 6.45 0.30 -3.23
N ALA A 39 5.65 0.59 -4.27
CA ALA A 39 4.85 -0.43 -4.95
C ALA A 39 5.74 -1.54 -5.55
N ALA A 40 6.80 -1.16 -6.26
CA ALA A 40 7.73 -2.09 -6.89
C ALA A 40 8.52 -2.91 -5.85
N GLY A 41 9.04 -2.26 -4.81
CA GLY A 41 9.79 -2.91 -3.75
C GLY A 41 8.95 -3.91 -2.96
N PHE A 42 7.75 -3.51 -2.51
CA PHE A 42 6.87 -4.42 -1.80
C PHE A 42 6.29 -5.50 -2.72
N GLY A 43 5.96 -5.16 -3.96
CA GLY A 43 5.54 -6.15 -4.97
C GLY A 43 6.61 -7.20 -5.25
N PHE A 44 7.89 -6.81 -5.35
CA PHE A 44 9.00 -7.75 -5.48
C PHE A 44 9.13 -8.64 -4.25
N PHE A 45 9.08 -8.07 -3.04
CA PHE A 45 9.12 -8.85 -1.81
C PHE A 45 7.97 -9.86 -1.75
N THR A 46 6.74 -9.44 -2.06
CA THR A 46 5.56 -10.33 -2.12
C THR A 46 5.73 -11.43 -3.17
N ALA A 47 6.30 -11.13 -4.35
CA ALA A 47 6.56 -12.14 -5.37
C ALA A 47 7.55 -13.20 -4.87
N VAL A 48 8.62 -12.80 -4.18
CA VAL A 48 9.58 -13.73 -3.55
C VAL A 48 8.89 -14.59 -2.48
N THR A 49 8.06 -13.99 -1.63
CA THR A 49 7.29 -14.73 -0.60
C THR A 49 6.35 -15.75 -1.22
N ILE A 50 5.59 -15.38 -2.26
CA ILE A 50 4.71 -16.32 -2.97
C ILE A 50 5.51 -17.44 -3.62
N ALA A 51 6.65 -17.13 -4.23
CA ALA A 51 7.51 -18.13 -4.87
C ALA A 51 8.10 -19.14 -3.88
N ARG A 52 8.34 -18.73 -2.62
CA ARG A 52 8.92 -19.58 -1.57
C ARG A 52 7.87 -20.33 -0.76
N ASP A 53 6.81 -19.63 -0.35
CA ASP A 53 5.89 -20.09 0.68
C ASP A 53 4.47 -20.31 0.15
N GLY A 54 4.21 -19.95 -1.11
CA GLY A 54 2.89 -19.98 -1.72
C GLY A 54 1.95 -18.91 -1.15
N VAL A 55 0.66 -19.01 -1.49
CA VAL A 55 -0.39 -18.06 -1.03
C VAL A 55 -1.14 -18.53 0.21
N MET A 56 -1.10 -19.84 0.52
CA MET A 56 -1.82 -20.42 1.66
C MET A 56 -1.46 -19.81 3.03
N PRO A 57 -0.21 -19.38 3.30
CA PRO A 57 0.10 -18.69 4.54
C PRO A 57 -0.73 -17.42 4.78
N VAL A 58 -1.18 -16.74 3.72
CA VAL A 58 -2.09 -15.59 3.85
C VAL A 58 -3.39 -16.04 4.51
N TRP A 59 -4.00 -17.13 4.02
CA TRP A 59 -5.23 -17.65 4.61
C TRP A 59 -5.01 -18.05 6.07
N VAL A 60 -3.99 -18.87 6.33
CA VAL A 60 -3.72 -19.41 7.66
C VAL A 60 -3.47 -18.30 8.68
N ASN A 61 -2.66 -17.29 8.34
CA ASN A 61 -2.35 -16.18 9.25
C ASN A 61 -3.59 -15.36 9.64
N HIS A 62 -4.59 -15.25 8.75
CA HIS A 62 -5.78 -14.45 8.99
C HIS A 62 -6.97 -15.26 9.55
N THR A 63 -6.90 -16.59 9.61
CA THR A 63 -8.01 -17.43 10.10
C THR A 63 -7.67 -18.30 11.31
N SER A 64 -6.44 -18.25 11.83
CA SER A 64 -6.01 -19.17 12.89
C SER A 64 -6.51 -18.80 14.30
N ASN A 65 -6.81 -17.53 14.55
CA ASN A 65 -7.28 -17.05 15.86
C ASN A 65 -7.90 -15.64 15.74
N LEU A 66 -8.42 -15.11 16.86
CA LEU A 66 -9.02 -13.78 16.91
C LEU A 66 -8.04 -12.66 16.57
N TRP A 67 -6.76 -12.79 16.91
CA TRP A 67 -5.74 -11.80 16.53
C TRP A 67 -5.51 -11.76 15.02
N GLY A 68 -5.44 -12.92 14.37
CA GLY A 68 -5.33 -13.02 12.91
C GLY A 68 -6.49 -12.36 12.19
N ILE A 69 -7.73 -12.59 12.65
CA ILE A 69 -8.93 -11.94 12.12
C ILE A 69 -8.91 -10.43 12.42
N GLN A 70 -8.50 -10.02 13.61
CA GLN A 70 -8.41 -8.61 13.98
C GLN A 70 -7.44 -7.86 13.06
N VAL A 71 -6.24 -8.41 12.80
CA VAL A 71 -5.25 -7.82 11.88
C VAL A 71 -5.78 -7.78 10.45
N TRP A 72 -6.51 -8.82 10.03
CA TRP A 72 -7.18 -8.82 8.72
C TRP A 72 -8.17 -7.67 8.58
N TRP A 73 -9.03 -7.46 9.58
CA TRP A 73 -10.00 -6.38 9.57
C TRP A 73 -9.35 -5.01 9.63
N ASP A 74 -8.29 -4.85 10.42
CA ASP A 74 -7.51 -3.61 10.47
C ASP A 74 -6.95 -3.26 9.07
N LEU A 75 -6.38 -4.23 8.37
CA LEU A 75 -5.91 -4.06 6.99
C LEU A 75 -7.04 -3.66 6.03
N LEU A 76 -8.20 -4.32 6.11
CA LEU A 76 -9.35 -4.01 5.26
C LEU A 76 -9.92 -2.62 5.53
N PHE A 77 -10.01 -2.20 6.79
CA PHE A 77 -10.47 -0.86 7.15
C PHE A 77 -9.47 0.21 6.72
N ALA A 78 -8.17 0.01 6.95
CA ALA A 78 -7.14 0.93 6.48
C ALA A 78 -7.17 1.09 4.96
N LEU A 79 -7.31 -0.01 4.22
CA LEU A 79 -7.46 0.00 2.76
C LEU A 79 -8.74 0.73 2.32
N GLY A 80 -9.87 0.47 2.99
CA GLY A 80 -11.15 1.11 2.73
C GLY A 80 -11.10 2.62 2.96
N ILE A 81 -10.51 3.07 4.07
CA ILE A 81 -10.30 4.49 4.39
C ILE A 81 -9.39 5.14 3.34
N ALA A 82 -8.30 4.49 2.96
CA ALA A 82 -7.41 5.03 1.93
C ALA A 82 -8.15 5.19 0.59
N CYS A 83 -8.91 4.17 0.16
CA CYS A 83 -9.74 4.26 -1.04
C CYS A 83 -10.80 5.37 -0.93
N PHE A 84 -11.40 5.57 0.24
CA PHE A 84 -12.39 6.63 0.47
C PHE A 84 -11.82 8.02 0.16
N PHE A 85 -10.55 8.27 0.50
CA PHE A 85 -9.86 9.52 0.20
C PHE A 85 -9.24 9.58 -1.21
N VAL A 86 -8.72 8.47 -1.72
CA VAL A 86 -7.98 8.42 -3.00
C VAL A 86 -8.93 8.37 -4.21
N VAL A 87 -10.05 7.64 -4.12
CA VAL A 87 -10.94 7.39 -5.26
C VAL A 87 -11.55 8.66 -5.84
N PRO A 88 -12.10 9.62 -5.05
CA PRO A 88 -12.64 10.85 -5.61
C PRO A 88 -11.61 11.65 -6.43
N ARG A 89 -10.36 11.71 -5.95
CA ARG A 89 -9.25 12.37 -6.64
C ARG A 89 -8.86 11.65 -7.92
N ALA A 90 -8.78 10.32 -7.89
CA ALA A 90 -8.53 9.51 -9.07
C ALA A 90 -9.63 9.68 -10.15
N ARG A 91 -10.90 9.80 -9.75
CA ARG A 91 -12.00 10.11 -10.68
C ARG A 91 -11.83 11.49 -11.32
N ALA A 92 -11.49 12.50 -10.53
CA ALA A 92 -11.25 13.86 -11.03
C ALA A 92 -10.11 13.91 -12.06
N GLN A 93 -9.13 13.01 -11.95
CA GLN A 93 -8.02 12.86 -12.91
C GLN A 93 -8.33 11.89 -14.08
N GLY A 94 -9.58 11.46 -14.24
CA GLY A 94 -10.02 10.60 -15.35
C GLY A 94 -9.47 9.16 -15.31
N MET A 95 -9.02 8.68 -14.14
CA MET A 95 -8.52 7.32 -14.02
C MET A 95 -9.66 6.29 -14.13
N ALA A 96 -9.39 5.14 -14.73
CA ALA A 96 -10.32 4.00 -14.82
C ALA A 96 -10.49 3.31 -13.45
N VAL A 97 -11.22 3.95 -12.54
CA VAL A 97 -11.33 3.55 -11.13
C VAL A 97 -11.74 2.09 -10.92
N PRO A 98 -12.69 1.48 -11.67
CA PRO A 98 -13.03 0.08 -11.46
C PRO A 98 -11.84 -0.88 -11.66
N LEU A 99 -10.99 -0.62 -12.66
CA LEU A 99 -9.79 -1.44 -12.90
C LEU A 99 -8.74 -1.24 -11.81
N TRP A 100 -8.57 -0.01 -11.35
CA TRP A 100 -7.68 0.28 -10.22
C TRP A 100 -8.17 -0.37 -8.93
N LEU A 101 -9.46 -0.30 -8.63
CA LEU A 101 -10.04 -0.95 -7.45
C LEU A 101 -9.96 -2.47 -7.53
N LEU A 102 -10.09 -3.07 -8.72
CA LEU A 102 -9.85 -4.50 -8.90
C LEU A 102 -8.39 -4.85 -8.56
N PHE A 103 -7.43 -4.05 -9.04
CA PHE A 103 -6.02 -4.26 -8.74
C PHE A 103 -5.70 -4.08 -7.24
N VAL A 104 -6.28 -3.06 -6.61
CA VAL A 104 -6.20 -2.82 -5.16
C VAL A 104 -6.82 -3.98 -4.37
N ALA A 105 -8.00 -4.46 -4.75
CA ALA A 105 -8.65 -5.57 -4.08
C ALA A 105 -7.82 -6.87 -4.20
N ALA A 106 -7.16 -7.09 -5.33
CA ALA A 106 -6.33 -8.26 -5.58
C ALA A 106 -4.97 -8.21 -4.84
N THR A 107 -4.45 -7.02 -4.55
CA THR A 107 -3.05 -6.87 -4.09
C THR A 107 -2.85 -5.92 -2.89
N ALA A 108 -3.95 -5.47 -2.29
CA ALA A 108 -4.00 -4.53 -1.18
C ALA A 108 -3.12 -3.28 -1.41
N SER A 109 -2.10 -3.07 -0.57
CA SER A 109 -1.26 -1.88 -0.60
C SER A 109 -0.39 -1.76 -1.86
N ILE A 110 -0.07 -2.86 -2.55
CA ILE A 110 0.72 -2.81 -3.80
C ILE A 110 -0.08 -2.06 -4.87
N GLY A 111 -1.32 -2.50 -5.12
CA GLY A 111 -2.22 -1.86 -6.06
C GLY A 111 -2.57 -0.43 -5.65
N LEU A 112 -2.74 -0.18 -4.35
CA LEU A 112 -3.01 1.16 -3.84
C LEU A 112 -1.82 2.11 -4.06
N LEU A 113 -0.59 1.67 -3.77
CA LEU A 113 0.63 2.45 -4.01
C LEU A 113 0.82 2.74 -5.50
N ALA A 114 0.57 1.77 -6.37
CA ALA A 114 0.61 1.96 -7.82
C ALA A 114 -0.46 2.95 -8.30
N MET A 115 -1.69 2.85 -7.79
CA MET A 115 -2.79 3.78 -8.07
C MET A 115 -2.42 5.20 -7.64
N VAL A 116 -1.90 5.35 -6.42
CA VAL A 116 -1.49 6.64 -5.85
C VAL A 116 -0.30 7.23 -6.62
N ALA A 117 0.67 6.42 -7.05
CA ALA A 117 1.76 6.86 -7.93
C ALA A 117 1.23 7.46 -9.23
N ARG A 118 0.27 6.77 -9.87
CA ARG A 118 -0.39 7.27 -11.08
C ARG A 118 -1.17 8.56 -10.82
N LEU A 119 -1.91 8.62 -9.72
CA LEU A 119 -2.68 9.79 -9.31
C LEU A 119 -1.78 11.01 -9.14
N PHE A 120 -0.71 10.89 -8.35
CA PHE A 120 0.21 12.00 -8.09
C PHE A 120 0.92 12.47 -9.37
N TRP A 121 1.22 11.56 -10.30
CA TRP A 121 1.78 11.95 -11.59
C TRP A 121 0.79 12.76 -12.42
N LEU A 122 -0.49 12.39 -12.43
CA LEU A 122 -1.54 13.14 -13.14
C LEU A 122 -1.77 14.52 -12.51
N GLU A 123 -1.95 14.58 -11.19
CA GLU A 123 -2.19 15.84 -10.47
C GLU A 123 -1.07 16.86 -10.71
N ARG A 124 0.19 16.42 -10.72
CA ARG A 124 1.36 17.27 -11.03
C ARG A 124 1.40 17.79 -12.45
N ARG A 125 0.82 17.06 -13.42
CA ARG A 125 0.75 17.51 -14.82
C ARG A 125 -0.35 18.55 -15.06
N THR A 126 -1.33 18.63 -14.17
CA THR A 126 -2.44 19.60 -14.25
C THR A 126 -2.15 20.86 -13.45
N THR A 127 -1.27 20.80 -12.44
CA THR A 127 -0.87 21.94 -11.60
C THR A 127 0.42 22.63 -12.06
N GLY A 128 1.11 22.08 -13.06
CA GLY A 128 2.33 22.65 -13.67
C GLY A 128 2.07 23.48 -14.90
#